data_AF-A0A3D1KCJ5-F1
#
_entry.id   AF-A0A3D1KCJ5-F1
#
_cell.length_a   1.000
_cell.length_b   1.000
_cell.length_c   1.000
_cell.angle_alpha   90.00
_cell.angle_beta   90.00
_cell.angle_gamma   90.00
#
_symmetry.space_group_name_H-M   'P 1'
#
loop_
_entity.id
_entity.type
_entity.pdbx_description
1 polymer ?
#
loop_
_entity_poly.entity_id
_entity_poly.type
_entity_poly.pdbx_seq_one_letter_code
_entity_poly.pdbx_strand_id
1 'polypeptide(L)'
;MPRDIGYKRVRHYWNLYLFLLPSVLLVAVFSYYPAISAMYHSFYRWNGEDINYFVGMENFKKVLGVVTPWVLLFILFYMVIIFAKEKNILSNTLRFISGVLCLALTAVLLALKGFAFAAPFSLTNLYTNMSQTVIALVFWGFWLLVFQFLVSEESENKWIYLLSTAGFLAAALLRITGFSAVFAFSAIMLIGGLAIWLLPAMKKLKTIEGARTMHAFASLSIAFWALGAYSGGDTIMWGGFYVLAVLIAFNIVKMLPSILTAVVVHRIKSETMNYWYRVLFVIPMIIPGMVYLLIWKFFFNPNEGIFNRVLVYTKVMDILVYMDGILGWGGIFKTGVMPVWLGNEHLVLPALIIWGFPWVGVVGVLIYLAGLQGIDTSVYEAADLDGATAIQKFLHIEMPLIMTQVRINLVLMIIGTLQAYAHILILFDIDGGPNGKLMIPGLYMFREAFREGRAGYACAIGLIIFFLILILTELNNRFIRVEK
;
A
#
# COMPACT_ATOMS: atom_id res chain seq x y z
N MET A 1 -35.19 11.56 10.05
CA MET A 1 -35.30 10.65 11.20
C MET A 1 -35.57 9.25 10.67
N PRO A 2 -34.80 8.20 11.04
CA PRO A 2 -35.21 6.84 10.74
C PRO A 2 -36.53 6.61 11.48
N ARG A 3 -37.60 6.28 10.74
CA ARG A 3 -38.84 5.86 11.40
C ARG A 3 -38.54 4.51 12.02
N ASP A 4 -38.49 4.43 13.34
CA ASP A 4 -38.49 3.15 14.05
C ASP A 4 -39.74 2.38 13.61
N ILE A 5 -39.52 1.40 12.73
CA ILE A 5 -40.59 0.56 12.23
C ILE A 5 -40.91 -0.40 13.37
N GLY A 6 -41.91 -0.06 14.17
CA GLY A 6 -42.35 -0.94 15.26
C GLY A 6 -42.66 -2.34 14.73
N TYR A 7 -42.24 -3.37 15.48
CA TYR A 7 -42.39 -4.79 15.14
C TYR A 7 -43.78 -5.18 14.60
N LYS A 8 -44.85 -4.52 15.11
CA LYS A 8 -46.23 -4.70 14.65
C LYS A 8 -46.43 -4.37 13.15
N ARG A 9 -45.72 -3.38 12.63
CA ARG A 9 -45.84 -2.94 11.23
C ARG A 9 -45.07 -3.87 10.28
N VAL A 10 -43.92 -4.39 10.70
CA VAL A 10 -43.18 -5.43 9.95
C VAL A 10 -44.03 -6.70 9.83
N ARG A 11 -44.67 -7.13 10.92
CA ARG A 11 -45.59 -8.28 10.91
C ARG A 11 -46.82 -8.05 10.03
N HIS A 12 -47.33 -6.83 9.97
CA HIS A 12 -48.48 -6.49 9.11
C HIS A 12 -48.14 -6.60 7.62
N TYR A 13 -46.94 -6.20 7.21
CA TYR A 13 -46.48 -6.24 5.82
C TYR A 13 -45.62 -7.46 5.47
N TRP A 14 -45.68 -8.56 6.24
CA TRP A 14 -44.80 -9.72 6.05
C TRP A 14 -44.88 -10.32 4.63
N ASN A 15 -46.09 -10.30 4.02
CA ASN A 15 -46.32 -10.73 2.64
C ASN A 15 -45.49 -9.94 1.62
N LEU A 16 -45.18 -8.67 1.88
CA LEU A 16 -44.36 -7.84 0.97
C LEU A 16 -42.90 -8.32 0.94
N TYR A 17 -42.40 -8.91 2.03
CA TYR A 17 -41.05 -9.47 2.08
C TYR A 17 -40.92 -10.78 1.29
N LEU A 18 -42.02 -11.50 1.03
CA LEU A 18 -42.00 -12.68 0.15
C LEU A 18 -41.59 -12.34 -1.28
N PHE A 19 -41.87 -11.13 -1.75
CA PHE A 19 -41.42 -10.67 -3.08
C PHE A 19 -39.90 -10.49 -3.16
N LEU A 20 -39.22 -10.30 -2.02
CA LEU A 20 -37.75 -10.26 -1.96
C LEU A 20 -37.14 -11.66 -1.90
N LEU A 21 -37.93 -12.70 -1.60
CA LEU A 21 -37.45 -14.05 -1.35
C LEU A 21 -36.66 -14.63 -2.53
N PRO A 22 -37.08 -14.48 -3.81
CA PRO A 22 -36.27 -14.94 -4.94
C PRO A 22 -34.90 -14.26 -5.00
N SER A 23 -34.84 -12.95 -4.79
CA SER A 23 -33.57 -12.20 -4.78
C SER A 23 -32.67 -12.61 -3.61
N VAL A 24 -33.24 -12.75 -2.41
CA VAL A 24 -32.50 -13.19 -1.21
C VAL A 24 -31.97 -14.60 -1.40
N LEU A 25 -32.76 -15.52 -1.95
CA LEU A 25 -32.31 -16.88 -2.26
C LEU A 25 -31.17 -16.88 -3.28
N LEU A 26 -31.26 -16.10 -4.35
CA LEU A 26 -30.19 -15.99 -5.34
C LEU A 26 -28.89 -15.49 -4.70
N VAL A 27 -28.96 -14.44 -3.88
CA VAL A 27 -27.77 -13.92 -3.17
C VAL A 27 -27.23 -14.96 -2.16
N ALA A 28 -28.11 -15.64 -1.42
CA ALA A 28 -27.72 -16.69 -0.48
C ALA A 28 -26.97 -17.84 -1.18
N VAL A 29 -27.53 -18.35 -2.28
CA VAL A 29 -26.99 -19.51 -3.01
C VAL A 29 -25.73 -19.16 -3.80
N PHE A 30 -25.70 -18.03 -4.50
CA PHE A 30 -24.61 -17.71 -5.42
C PHE A 30 -23.52 -16.83 -4.81
N SER A 31 -23.77 -16.13 -3.70
CA SER A 31 -22.79 -15.25 -3.06
C SER A 31 -22.34 -15.74 -1.69
N TYR A 32 -23.28 -16.12 -0.81
CA TYR A 32 -22.92 -16.49 0.57
C TYR A 32 -22.51 -17.95 0.72
N TYR A 33 -23.21 -18.89 0.06
CA TYR A 33 -22.87 -20.31 0.14
C TYR A 33 -21.42 -20.61 -0.28
N PRO A 34 -20.89 -20.10 -1.42
CA PRO A 34 -19.50 -20.35 -1.79
C PRO A 34 -18.49 -19.80 -0.76
N ALA A 35 -18.78 -18.64 -0.17
CA ALA A 35 -17.92 -18.05 0.86
C ALA A 35 -17.90 -18.90 2.14
N ILE A 36 -19.06 -19.38 2.59
CA ILE A 36 -19.17 -20.28 3.75
C ILE A 36 -18.53 -21.64 3.43
N SER A 37 -18.72 -22.16 2.22
CA SER A 37 -18.09 -23.40 1.76
C SER A 37 -16.56 -23.28 1.76
N ALA A 38 -16.00 -22.16 1.27
CA ALA A 38 -14.57 -21.90 1.35
C ALA A 38 -14.10 -21.86 2.81
N MET A 39 -14.88 -21.26 3.72
CA MET A 39 -14.54 -21.27 5.14
C MET A 39 -14.49 -22.69 5.70
N TYR A 40 -15.46 -23.54 5.36
CA TYR A 40 -15.45 -24.94 5.73
C TYR A 40 -14.24 -25.68 5.16
N HIS A 41 -14.00 -25.60 3.84
CA HIS A 41 -12.90 -26.31 3.17
C HIS A 41 -11.51 -25.83 3.59
N SER A 42 -11.37 -24.65 4.18
CA SER A 42 -10.10 -24.19 4.74
C SER A 42 -9.54 -25.11 5.84
N PHE A 43 -10.39 -25.91 6.49
CA PHE A 43 -10.00 -26.90 7.51
C PHE A 43 -9.79 -28.31 6.95
N TYR A 44 -9.90 -28.50 5.63
CA TYR A 44 -9.79 -29.79 4.98
C TYR A 44 -8.61 -29.83 4.02
N ARG A 45 -8.07 -31.03 3.80
CA ARG A 45 -7.21 -31.28 2.65
C ARG A 45 -8.11 -31.52 1.45
N TRP A 46 -8.24 -30.49 0.63
CA TRP A 46 -9.11 -30.51 -0.54
C TRP A 46 -8.31 -30.12 -1.79
N ASN A 47 -8.46 -30.89 -2.86
CA ASN A 47 -7.76 -30.66 -4.14
C ASN A 47 -8.62 -29.98 -5.20
N GLY A 48 -9.90 -29.70 -4.91
CA GLY A 48 -10.86 -29.10 -5.85
C GLY A 48 -11.92 -30.09 -6.35
N GLU A 49 -11.66 -31.39 -6.28
CA GLU A 49 -12.57 -32.45 -6.74
C GLU A 49 -13.01 -33.33 -5.56
N ASP A 50 -12.06 -33.91 -4.83
CA ASP A 50 -12.31 -34.82 -3.71
C ASP A 50 -11.89 -34.19 -2.38
N ILE A 51 -12.81 -34.17 -1.41
CA ILE A 51 -12.50 -33.76 -0.04
C ILE A 51 -11.84 -34.94 0.66
N ASN A 52 -10.52 -34.87 0.82
CA ASN A 52 -9.78 -36.06 1.21
C ASN A 52 -9.84 -36.35 2.71
N TYR A 53 -9.79 -35.35 3.62
CA TYR A 53 -10.09 -35.51 5.06
C TYR A 53 -9.91 -34.17 5.82
N PHE A 54 -10.43 -34.06 7.05
CA PHE A 54 -10.28 -32.89 7.93
C PHE A 54 -8.83 -32.81 8.49
N VAL A 55 -8.19 -31.65 8.32
CA VAL A 55 -6.81 -31.37 8.80
C VAL A 55 -6.77 -30.35 9.94
N GLY A 56 -7.93 -29.88 10.41
CA GLY A 56 -8.01 -28.87 11.46
C GLY A 56 -7.29 -27.58 11.08
N MET A 57 -6.43 -27.07 11.96
CA MET A 57 -5.72 -25.79 11.78
C MET A 57 -4.43 -25.90 10.96
N GLU A 58 -4.12 -27.06 10.34
CA GLU A 58 -2.86 -27.27 9.63
C GLU A 58 -2.63 -26.25 8.51
N ASN A 59 -3.65 -26.01 7.67
CA ASN A 59 -3.58 -25.02 6.60
C ASN A 59 -3.25 -23.62 7.15
N PHE A 60 -3.91 -23.20 8.24
CA PHE A 60 -3.65 -21.91 8.88
C PHE A 60 -2.25 -21.83 9.50
N LYS A 61 -1.78 -22.90 10.15
CA LYS A 61 -0.41 -22.97 10.69
C LYS A 61 0.63 -22.88 9.57
N LYS A 62 0.35 -23.49 8.42
CA LYS A 62 1.21 -23.42 7.24
C LYS A 62 1.28 -22.01 6.65
N VAL A 63 0.15 -21.29 6.56
CA VAL A 63 0.15 -19.90 6.10
C VAL A 63 0.81 -18.96 7.13
N LEU A 64 0.37 -18.99 8.38
CA LEU A 64 0.75 -18.01 9.41
C LEU A 64 2.13 -18.28 10.03
N GLY A 65 2.59 -19.52 10.11
CA GLY A 65 3.78 -19.86 10.88
C GLY A 65 3.59 -19.75 12.39
N VAL A 66 4.69 -19.71 13.15
CA VAL A 66 4.71 -19.65 14.63
C VAL A 66 4.68 -18.20 15.11
N VAL A 67 5.15 -17.26 14.30
CA VAL A 67 5.13 -15.82 14.55
C VAL A 67 4.84 -15.17 13.19
N THR A 68 3.95 -14.19 13.07
CA THR A 68 3.74 -13.52 11.77
C THR A 68 3.92 -12.01 11.88
N PRO A 69 5.19 -11.53 11.75
CA PRO A 69 5.57 -10.12 11.85
C PRO A 69 4.93 -9.19 10.81
N TRP A 70 4.64 -9.71 9.61
CA TRP A 70 4.31 -8.92 8.43
C TRP A 70 2.88 -8.36 8.45
N VAL A 71 1.94 -9.10 9.06
CA VAL A 71 0.57 -8.63 9.31
C VAL A 71 0.57 -7.42 10.22
N LEU A 72 1.38 -7.46 11.28
CA LEU A 72 1.51 -6.35 12.22
C LEU A 72 2.20 -5.17 11.56
N LEU A 73 3.28 -5.36 10.79
CA LEU A 73 3.95 -4.31 10.02
C LEU A 73 3.00 -3.55 9.08
N PHE A 74 2.14 -4.27 8.36
CA PHE A 74 1.17 -3.67 7.45
C PHE A 74 0.06 -2.92 8.20
N ILE A 75 -0.43 -3.50 9.31
CA ILE A 75 -1.40 -2.85 10.20
C ILE A 75 -0.78 -1.62 10.89
N LEU A 76 0.50 -1.65 11.27
CA LEU A 76 1.22 -0.54 11.91
C LEU A 76 1.52 0.58 10.92
N PHE A 77 1.94 0.26 9.68
CA PHE A 77 2.07 1.24 8.60
C PHE A 77 0.74 1.93 8.32
N TYR A 78 -0.36 1.17 8.33
CA TYR A 78 -1.69 1.71 8.20
C TYR A 78 -2.12 2.57 9.40
N MET A 79 -1.74 2.17 10.61
CA MET A 79 -1.93 2.95 11.83
C MET A 79 -1.15 4.28 11.82
N VAL A 80 0.01 4.35 11.16
CA VAL A 80 0.78 5.59 11.00
C VAL A 80 0.03 6.62 10.13
N ILE A 81 -0.67 6.18 9.09
CA ILE A 81 -1.57 7.05 8.30
C ILE A 81 -2.75 7.54 9.15
N ILE A 82 -3.24 6.68 10.05
CA ILE A 82 -4.35 6.93 10.97
C ILE A 82 -3.99 7.92 12.10
N PHE A 83 -2.74 7.93 12.59
CA PHE A 83 -2.29 8.82 13.68
C PHE A 83 -1.88 10.23 13.23
N ALA A 84 -1.99 10.56 11.94
CA ALA A 84 -1.92 11.92 11.42
C ALA A 84 -3.17 12.74 11.77
N LYS A 85 -3.52 12.78 13.07
CA LYS A 85 -4.77 13.30 13.65
C LYS A 85 -4.56 14.61 14.43
N GLU A 86 -3.46 15.33 14.26
CA GLU A 86 -3.35 16.67 14.88
C GLU A 86 -4.13 17.70 14.07
N LYS A 87 -4.70 18.72 14.72
CA LYS A 87 -5.51 19.78 14.06
C LYS A 87 -4.74 20.60 13.01
N ASN A 88 -3.42 20.40 12.88
CA ASN A 88 -2.56 21.14 11.98
C ASN A 88 -2.29 20.34 10.69
N ILE A 89 -3.01 20.70 9.62
CA ILE A 89 -3.01 20.04 8.31
C ILE A 89 -1.60 19.98 7.70
N LEU A 90 -0.78 21.02 7.90
CA LEU A 90 0.58 21.07 7.39
C LEU A 90 1.46 19.98 8.02
N SER A 91 1.37 19.83 9.35
CA SER A 91 2.11 18.80 10.09
C SER A 91 1.69 17.38 9.67
N ASN A 92 0.38 17.13 9.51
CA ASN A 92 -0.10 15.83 9.05
C ASN A 92 0.27 15.54 7.59
N THR A 93 0.23 16.55 6.72
CA THR A 93 0.63 16.41 5.31
C THR A 93 2.12 16.14 5.20
N LEU A 94 2.96 16.81 6.00
CA LEU A 94 4.40 16.55 6.07
C LEU A 94 4.71 15.17 6.69
N ARG A 95 3.97 14.74 7.73
CA ARG A 95 4.08 13.38 8.30
C ARG A 95 3.65 12.31 7.30
N PHE A 96 2.62 12.57 6.50
CA PHE A 96 2.18 11.69 5.44
C PHE A 96 3.18 11.60 4.29
N ILE A 97 3.62 12.75 3.76
CA ILE A 97 4.63 12.83 2.69
C ILE A 97 5.93 12.16 3.13
N SER A 98 6.36 12.36 4.38
CA SER A 98 7.57 11.74 4.90
C SER A 98 7.43 10.24 5.18
N GLY A 99 6.28 9.77 5.64
CA GLY A 99 5.99 8.34 5.73
C GLY A 99 6.01 7.67 4.35
N VAL A 100 5.40 8.32 3.34
CA VAL A 100 5.40 7.86 1.95
C VAL A 100 6.80 7.92 1.34
N LEU A 101 7.57 8.99 1.56
CA LEU A 101 8.95 9.11 1.10
C LEU A 101 9.85 8.09 1.79
N CYS A 102 9.73 7.90 3.10
CA CYS A 102 10.51 6.90 3.83
C CYS A 102 10.19 5.49 3.32
N LEU A 103 8.91 5.16 3.09
CA LEU A 103 8.52 3.92 2.45
C LEU A 103 9.04 3.79 1.03
N ALA A 104 8.93 4.83 0.20
CA ALA A 104 9.40 4.82 -1.17
C ALA A 104 10.92 4.66 -1.21
N LEU A 105 11.66 5.37 -0.36
CA LEU A 105 13.11 5.24 -0.23
C LEU A 105 13.49 3.86 0.31
N THR A 106 12.75 3.33 1.28
CA THR A 106 12.99 1.98 1.83
C THR A 106 12.70 0.92 0.77
N ALA A 107 11.62 1.06 0.00
CA ALA A 107 11.27 0.19 -1.12
C ALA A 107 12.27 0.32 -2.28
N VAL A 108 12.78 1.51 -2.57
CA VAL A 108 13.82 1.75 -3.57
C VAL A 108 15.15 1.15 -3.11
N LEU A 109 15.56 1.34 -1.86
CA LEU A 109 16.78 0.76 -1.29
C LEU A 109 16.69 -0.78 -1.16
N LEU A 110 15.52 -1.31 -0.82
CA LEU A 110 15.24 -2.75 -0.81
C LEU A 110 15.13 -3.31 -2.23
N ALA A 111 14.64 -2.55 -3.22
CA ALA A 111 14.67 -2.94 -4.61
C ALA A 111 16.11 -2.97 -5.13
N LEU A 112 16.91 -1.93 -4.84
CA LEU A 112 18.35 -1.84 -5.14
C LEU A 112 19.17 -2.93 -4.43
N LYS A 113 18.75 -3.44 -3.26
CA LYS A 113 19.34 -4.64 -2.62
C LYS A 113 18.73 -5.96 -3.09
N GLY A 114 17.48 -5.96 -3.54
CA GLY A 114 16.81 -7.09 -4.19
C GLY A 114 17.39 -7.41 -5.56
N PHE A 115 18.15 -6.48 -6.15
CA PHE A 115 19.07 -6.71 -7.27
C PHE A 115 20.25 -7.63 -6.92
N ALA A 116 20.62 -7.77 -5.64
CA ALA A 116 21.71 -8.64 -5.20
C ALA A 116 21.23 -10.03 -4.69
N PHE A 117 19.93 -10.32 -4.70
CA PHE A 117 19.37 -11.59 -4.20
C PHE A 117 19.40 -12.73 -5.26
N ALA A 118 20.28 -12.62 -6.26
CA ALA A 118 20.40 -13.57 -7.37
C ALA A 118 21.31 -14.79 -7.06
N ALA A 119 21.51 -15.17 -5.79
CA ALA A 119 22.26 -16.38 -5.47
C ALA A 119 21.56 -17.22 -4.39
N PRO A 120 21.50 -18.56 -4.53
CA PRO A 120 21.00 -19.43 -3.49
C PRO A 120 21.80 -19.21 -2.20
N PHE A 121 21.07 -19.05 -1.10
CA PHE A 121 21.61 -18.68 0.20
C PHE A 121 22.54 -19.80 0.73
N SER A 122 23.86 -19.65 0.52
CA SER A 122 24.88 -20.48 1.17
C SER A 122 25.57 -19.70 2.30
N LEU A 123 25.89 -20.39 3.39
CA LEU A 123 26.49 -19.83 4.61
C LEU A 123 27.80 -19.06 4.39
N THR A 124 28.44 -19.19 3.22
CA THR A 124 29.73 -18.59 2.88
C THR A 124 29.65 -17.11 2.47
N ASN A 125 28.46 -16.58 2.10
CA ASN A 125 28.27 -15.19 1.66
C ASN A 125 27.98 -14.18 2.79
N LEU A 126 28.13 -14.59 4.06
CA LEU A 126 27.81 -13.74 5.21
C LEU A 126 28.78 -12.56 5.39
N TYR A 127 30.07 -12.75 5.08
CA TYR A 127 31.12 -11.78 5.41
C TYR A 127 31.17 -10.56 4.48
N THR A 128 30.91 -10.73 3.18
CA THR A 128 30.92 -9.64 2.18
C THR A 128 29.69 -8.73 2.25
N ASN A 129 28.53 -9.26 2.66
CA ASN A 129 27.28 -8.49 2.81
C ASN A 129 27.14 -7.75 4.16
N MET A 130 28.00 -8.08 5.13
CA MET A 130 27.95 -7.52 6.49
C MET A 130 28.32 -6.03 6.50
N SER A 131 29.36 -5.64 5.75
CA SER A 131 29.84 -4.25 5.65
C SER A 131 28.80 -3.33 5.00
N GLN A 132 28.18 -3.75 3.91
CA GLN A 132 27.18 -2.96 3.18
C GLN A 132 25.85 -2.82 3.92
N THR A 133 25.54 -3.75 4.82
CA THR A 133 24.33 -3.67 5.65
C THR A 133 24.53 -2.77 6.86
N VAL A 134 25.72 -2.77 7.44
CA VAL A 134 26.13 -1.81 8.47
C VAL A 134 26.19 -0.39 7.89
N ILE A 135 26.77 -0.19 6.71
CA ILE A 135 26.79 1.11 6.02
C ILE A 135 25.37 1.60 5.75
N ALA A 136 24.47 0.75 5.25
CA ALA A 136 23.08 1.12 5.02
C ALA A 136 22.36 1.55 6.31
N LEU A 137 22.54 0.82 7.42
CA LEU A 137 21.94 1.16 8.71
C LEU A 137 22.48 2.46 9.30
N VAL A 138 23.79 2.72 9.15
CA VAL A 138 24.43 3.97 9.58
C VAL A 138 23.93 5.15 8.74
N PHE A 139 23.83 4.97 7.43
CA PHE A 139 23.31 5.98 6.51
C PHE A 139 21.82 6.26 6.78
N TRP A 140 21.04 5.22 7.12
CA TRP A 140 19.64 5.34 7.51
C TRP A 140 19.47 6.10 8.83
N GLY A 141 20.28 5.77 9.84
CA GLY A 141 20.30 6.49 11.12
C GLY A 141 20.70 7.96 10.97
N PHE A 142 21.61 8.26 10.05
CA PHE A 142 22.02 9.63 9.71
C PHE A 142 20.91 10.44 9.03
N TRP A 143 20.23 9.88 8.02
CA TRP A 143 19.14 10.58 7.33
C TRP A 143 17.89 10.73 8.18
N LEU A 144 17.59 9.76 9.05
CA LEU A 144 16.55 9.90 10.08
C LEU A 144 16.89 11.03 11.05
N LEU A 145 18.15 11.17 11.45
CA LEU A 145 18.63 12.29 12.27
C LEU A 145 18.42 13.63 11.59
N VAL A 146 18.86 13.76 10.33
CA VAL A 146 18.70 15.00 9.53
C VAL A 146 17.23 15.33 9.36
N PHE A 147 16.40 14.33 9.07
CA PHE A 147 14.96 14.51 8.87
C PHE A 147 14.23 14.90 10.18
N GLN A 148 14.54 14.24 11.30
CA GLN A 148 13.98 14.58 12.60
C GLN A 148 14.45 15.96 13.09
N PHE A 149 15.67 16.37 12.73
CA PHE A 149 16.19 17.70 13.02
C PHE A 149 15.50 18.80 12.21
N LEU A 150 15.10 18.51 10.97
CA LEU A 150 14.41 19.46 10.07
C LEU A 150 12.90 19.58 10.35
N VAL A 151 12.26 18.55 10.92
CA VAL A 151 10.81 18.53 11.21
C VAL A 151 10.47 18.98 12.63
N SER A 152 11.42 18.94 13.57
CA SER A 152 11.19 19.30 14.97
C SER A 152 11.26 20.82 15.19
N GLU A 153 10.12 21.47 15.42
CA GLU A 153 10.06 22.88 15.84
C GLU A 153 10.59 23.13 17.26
N GLU A 154 10.74 22.09 18.10
CA GLU A 154 11.15 22.26 19.50
C GLU A 154 12.68 22.16 19.71
N SER A 155 13.28 23.20 20.29
CA SER A 155 14.71 23.27 20.61
C SER A 155 15.12 22.54 21.90
N GLU A 156 14.19 22.34 22.85
CA GLU A 156 14.53 21.90 24.22
C GLU A 156 14.69 20.38 24.39
N ASN A 157 14.16 19.54 23.50
CA ASN A 157 14.12 18.08 23.68
C ASN A 157 14.91 17.28 22.64
N LYS A 158 15.86 17.92 21.94
CA LYS A 158 16.61 17.32 20.83
C LYS A 158 17.43 16.08 21.24
N TRP A 159 17.80 15.96 22.51
CA TRP A 159 18.59 14.85 23.06
C TRP A 159 17.84 13.51 23.11
N ILE A 160 16.50 13.53 23.16
CA ILE A 160 15.69 12.29 23.15
C ILE A 160 15.85 11.58 21.79
N TYR A 161 16.10 12.32 20.71
CA TYR A 161 16.35 11.76 19.38
C TYR A 161 17.71 11.08 19.24
N LEU A 162 18.71 11.42 20.07
CA LEU A 162 20.01 10.73 20.12
C LEU A 162 19.90 9.29 20.70
N LEU A 163 18.86 9.01 21.50
CA LEU A 163 18.59 7.65 21.99
C LEU A 163 18.19 6.70 20.85
N SER A 164 17.57 7.22 19.79
CA SER A 164 17.21 6.42 18.61
C SER A 164 18.45 5.94 17.87
N THR A 165 19.42 6.83 17.65
CA THR A 165 20.68 6.54 16.97
C THR A 165 21.55 5.59 17.79
N ALA A 166 21.55 5.72 19.11
CA ALA A 166 22.19 4.76 20.01
C ALA A 166 21.56 3.35 19.90
N GLY A 167 20.24 3.26 19.74
CA GLY A 167 19.54 2.00 19.45
C GLY A 167 19.92 1.38 18.10
N PHE A 168 20.07 2.19 17.06
CA PHE A 168 20.56 1.74 15.73
C PHE A 168 22.01 1.24 15.77
N LEU A 169 22.90 1.96 16.47
CA LEU A 169 24.30 1.57 16.64
C LEU A 169 24.42 0.28 17.45
N ALA A 170 23.64 0.15 18.52
CA ALA A 170 23.57 -1.08 19.32
C ALA A 170 23.03 -2.28 18.50
N ALA A 171 22.01 -2.08 17.66
CA ALA A 171 21.48 -3.12 16.78
C ALA A 171 22.49 -3.57 15.72
N ALA A 172 23.23 -2.63 15.13
CA ALA A 172 24.30 -2.92 14.19
C ALA A 172 25.46 -3.68 14.86
N LEU A 173 25.85 -3.29 16.08
CA LEU A 173 26.88 -3.96 16.88
C LEU A 173 26.45 -5.37 17.32
N LEU A 174 25.20 -5.56 17.73
CA LEU A 174 24.67 -6.86 18.18
C LEU A 174 24.51 -7.88 17.04
N ARG A 175 24.28 -7.42 15.80
CA ARG A 175 24.29 -8.29 14.61
C ARG A 175 25.69 -8.79 14.27
N ILE A 176 26.73 -8.07 14.69
CA ILE A 176 28.14 -8.45 14.50
C ILE A 176 28.59 -9.49 15.55
N THR A 177 28.00 -9.49 16.76
CA THR A 177 28.48 -10.31 17.90
C THR A 177 27.83 -11.69 18.03
N GLY A 178 26.86 -12.06 17.18
CA GLY A 178 26.33 -13.44 17.11
C GLY A 178 25.50 -13.91 18.31
N PHE A 179 25.17 -13.03 19.27
CA PHE A 179 24.17 -13.30 20.32
C PHE A 179 22.79 -13.54 19.66
N SER A 180 21.80 -14.10 20.38
CA SER A 180 20.43 -14.14 19.88
C SER A 180 19.93 -12.70 19.72
N ALA A 181 20.21 -12.12 18.56
CA ALA A 181 20.07 -10.70 18.27
C ALA A 181 18.64 -10.24 18.54
N VAL A 182 17.70 -11.17 18.40
CA VAL A 182 16.28 -11.06 18.75
C VAL A 182 16.08 -10.75 20.24
N PHE A 183 16.64 -11.52 21.18
CA PHE A 183 16.40 -11.31 22.61
C PHE A 183 17.06 -10.04 23.12
N ALA A 184 18.30 -9.78 22.72
CA ALA A 184 19.03 -8.57 23.14
C ALA A 184 18.40 -7.29 22.54
N PHE A 185 17.97 -7.32 21.28
CA PHE A 185 17.30 -6.19 20.64
C PHE A 185 15.88 -5.96 21.19
N SER A 186 15.10 -7.04 21.40
CA SER A 186 13.79 -6.96 22.03
C SER A 186 13.88 -6.45 23.48
N ALA A 187 14.90 -6.84 24.25
CA ALA A 187 15.14 -6.33 25.59
C ALA A 187 15.53 -4.85 25.59
N ILE A 188 16.43 -4.40 24.71
CA ILE A 188 16.83 -2.99 24.60
C ILE A 188 15.67 -2.11 24.12
N MET A 189 14.84 -2.59 23.21
CA MET A 189 13.65 -1.85 22.75
C MET A 189 12.50 -1.89 23.76
N LEU A 190 12.34 -2.97 24.52
CA LEU A 190 11.44 -3.01 25.68
C LEU A 190 11.90 -2.03 26.75
N ILE A 191 13.20 -2.01 27.07
CA ILE A 191 13.79 -1.12 28.09
C ILE A 191 13.76 0.34 27.62
N GLY A 192 14.06 0.62 26.34
CA GLY A 192 13.97 1.95 25.75
C GLY A 192 12.53 2.45 25.62
N GLY A 193 11.61 1.56 25.23
CA GLY A 193 10.17 1.81 25.24
C GLY A 193 9.62 2.03 26.65
N LEU A 194 10.03 1.23 27.63
CA LEU A 194 9.70 1.37 29.05
C LEU A 194 10.28 2.66 29.64
N ALA A 195 11.52 3.02 29.29
CA ALA A 195 12.13 4.26 29.73
C ALA A 195 11.33 5.46 29.21
N ILE A 196 10.95 5.44 27.93
CA ILE A 196 10.10 6.48 27.32
C ILE A 196 8.68 6.49 27.91
N TRP A 197 8.15 5.32 28.29
CA TRP A 197 6.87 5.16 28.97
C TRP A 197 6.89 5.57 30.45
N LEU A 198 8.07 5.57 31.10
CA LEU A 198 8.30 6.05 32.47
C LEU A 198 8.62 7.55 32.54
N LEU A 199 9.04 8.19 31.43
CA LEU A 199 9.22 9.66 31.34
C LEU A 199 8.01 10.51 31.77
N PRO A 200 6.72 10.09 31.68
CA PRO A 200 5.58 10.83 32.22
C PRO A 200 5.63 11.06 33.73
N ALA A 201 6.40 10.26 34.49
CA ALA A 201 6.67 10.52 35.91
C ALA A 201 7.47 11.82 36.14
N MET A 202 8.12 12.33 35.08
CA MET A 202 8.78 13.64 35.07
C MET A 202 7.77 14.69 34.55
N LYS A 203 7.01 15.28 35.48
CA LYS A 203 5.81 16.13 35.33
C LYS A 203 5.88 17.39 34.41
N LYS A 204 6.78 17.52 33.43
CA LYS A 204 7.01 18.79 32.69
C LYS A 204 6.93 18.78 31.16
N LEU A 205 6.62 17.67 30.48
CA LEU A 205 6.70 17.62 29.00
C LEU A 205 5.32 17.51 28.35
N LYS A 206 4.80 18.61 27.80
CA LYS A 206 3.42 18.74 27.29
C LYS A 206 3.20 18.35 25.81
N THR A 207 4.24 18.09 25.00
CA THR A 207 4.09 18.10 23.51
C THR A 207 4.97 17.08 22.74
N ILE A 208 5.10 15.83 23.20
CA ILE A 208 6.00 14.83 22.57
C ILE A 208 5.26 13.63 21.94
N GLU A 209 3.95 13.72 21.65
CA GLU A 209 3.20 12.52 21.24
C GLU A 209 3.57 11.99 19.84
N GLY A 210 3.66 12.85 18.81
CA GLY A 210 3.91 12.42 17.43
C GLY A 210 5.30 11.81 17.19
N ALA A 211 6.32 12.39 17.83
CA ALA A 211 7.70 11.89 17.77
C ALA A 211 7.86 10.54 18.47
N ARG A 212 7.18 10.33 19.61
CA ARG A 212 7.16 9.06 20.35
C ARG A 212 6.51 7.96 19.53
N THR A 213 5.41 8.27 18.85
CA THR A 213 4.72 7.28 18.01
C THR A 213 5.58 6.88 16.83
N MET A 214 6.16 7.84 16.08
CA MET A 214 7.05 7.50 14.94
C MET A 214 8.24 6.63 15.37
N HIS A 215 8.85 6.88 16.52
CA HIS A 215 9.95 6.06 17.04
C HIS A 215 9.51 4.64 17.41
N ALA A 216 8.40 4.51 18.15
CA ALA A 216 7.84 3.21 18.49
C ALA A 216 7.46 2.41 17.24
N PHE A 217 6.94 3.07 16.20
CA PHE A 217 6.56 2.41 14.95
C PHE A 217 7.77 2.01 14.09
N ALA A 218 8.79 2.85 13.96
CA ALA A 218 10.01 2.51 13.24
C ALA A 218 10.75 1.35 13.93
N SER A 219 10.82 1.37 15.27
CA SER A 219 11.47 0.29 16.03
C SER A 219 10.70 -1.02 15.98
N LEU A 220 9.36 -1.00 16.10
CA LEU A 220 8.52 -2.19 15.91
C LEU A 220 8.68 -2.75 14.50
N SER A 221 8.72 -1.87 13.48
CA SER A 221 8.83 -2.28 12.09
C SER A 221 10.15 -3.01 11.80
N ILE A 222 11.25 -2.49 12.35
CA ILE A 222 12.58 -3.10 12.23
C ILE A 222 12.67 -4.39 13.05
N ALA A 223 12.06 -4.44 14.24
CA ALA A 223 11.98 -5.65 15.05
C ALA A 223 11.23 -6.77 14.31
N PHE A 224 10.11 -6.44 13.67
CA PHE A 224 9.32 -7.38 12.88
C PHE A 224 10.01 -7.79 11.59
N TRP A 225 10.72 -6.89 10.91
CA TRP A 225 11.58 -7.23 9.77
C TRP A 225 12.70 -8.21 10.16
N ALA A 226 13.35 -7.98 11.31
CA ALA A 226 14.38 -8.88 11.85
C ALA A 226 13.82 -10.24 12.28
N LEU A 227 12.59 -10.28 12.82
CA LEU A 227 11.89 -11.51 13.19
C LEU A 227 11.38 -12.29 11.98
N GLY A 228 11.04 -11.61 10.87
CA GLY A 228 10.47 -12.23 9.67
C GLY A 228 11.37 -13.25 8.98
N ALA A 229 12.70 -13.15 9.17
CA ALA A 229 13.65 -14.15 8.71
C ALA A 229 13.59 -15.48 9.49
N TYR A 230 12.99 -15.48 10.68
CA TYR A 230 12.96 -16.62 11.63
C TYR A 230 11.56 -17.12 11.96
N SER A 231 10.52 -16.53 11.37
CA SER A 231 9.16 -16.59 11.92
C SER A 231 8.38 -17.87 11.59
N GLY A 232 8.90 -18.71 10.69
CA GLY A 232 8.16 -19.83 10.11
C GLY A 232 6.94 -19.36 9.31
N GLY A 233 6.37 -20.22 8.46
CA GLY A 233 5.23 -19.90 7.61
C GLY A 233 5.60 -19.66 6.14
N ASP A 234 4.59 -19.40 5.31
CA ASP A 234 4.74 -19.34 3.85
C ASP A 234 5.39 -18.03 3.38
N THR A 235 6.67 -18.12 3.05
CA THR A 235 7.50 -16.97 2.67
C THR A 235 7.06 -16.33 1.35
N ILE A 236 6.46 -17.10 0.44
CA ILE A 236 5.97 -16.59 -0.84
C ILE A 236 4.71 -15.76 -0.60
N MET A 237 3.79 -16.26 0.23
CA MET A 237 2.58 -15.54 0.62
C MET A 237 2.90 -14.22 1.32
N TRP A 238 3.78 -14.24 2.33
CA TRP A 238 4.15 -13.03 3.08
C TRP A 238 5.03 -12.08 2.26
N GLY A 239 5.92 -12.61 1.42
CA GLY A 239 6.71 -11.83 0.46
C GLY A 239 5.81 -11.06 -0.51
N GLY A 240 4.65 -11.61 -0.89
CA GLY A 240 3.73 -10.91 -1.79
C GLY A 240 3.08 -9.66 -1.19
N PHE A 241 2.97 -9.54 0.14
CA PHE A 241 2.48 -8.31 0.77
C PHE A 241 3.46 -7.15 0.62
N TYR A 242 4.77 -7.42 0.44
CA TYR A 242 5.73 -6.38 0.11
C TYR A 242 5.39 -5.71 -1.23
N VAL A 243 5.10 -6.52 -2.26
CA VAL A 243 4.70 -6.01 -3.58
C VAL A 243 3.43 -5.16 -3.45
N LEU A 244 2.42 -5.64 -2.69
CA LEU A 244 1.20 -4.89 -2.42
C LEU A 244 1.47 -3.57 -1.69
N ALA A 245 2.37 -3.54 -0.70
CA ALA A 245 2.72 -2.32 0.03
C ALA A 245 3.38 -1.28 -0.90
N VAL A 246 4.29 -1.71 -1.78
CA VAL A 246 4.89 -0.84 -2.80
C VAL A 246 3.82 -0.30 -3.74
N LEU A 247 2.93 -1.17 -4.25
CA LEU A 247 1.85 -0.75 -5.14
C LEU A 247 0.90 0.25 -4.45
N ILE A 248 0.54 0.05 -3.19
CA ILE A 248 -0.30 0.97 -2.41
C ILE A 248 0.39 2.33 -2.27
N ALA A 249 1.67 2.36 -1.90
CA ALA A 249 2.42 3.61 -1.75
C ALA A 249 2.46 4.42 -3.05
N PHE A 250 2.71 3.76 -4.19
CA PHE A 250 2.66 4.42 -5.50
C PHE A 250 1.24 4.79 -5.92
N ASN A 251 0.24 3.95 -5.66
CA ASN A 251 -1.15 4.24 -6.03
C ASN A 251 -1.70 5.47 -5.29
N ILE A 252 -1.24 5.75 -4.07
CA ILE A 252 -1.53 7.02 -3.37
C ILE A 252 -1.07 8.21 -4.20
N VAL A 253 0.16 8.17 -4.73
CA VAL A 253 0.69 9.24 -5.59
C VAL A 253 -0.13 9.34 -6.89
N LYS A 254 -0.56 8.21 -7.44
CA LYS A 254 -1.44 8.15 -8.62
C LYS A 254 -2.84 8.75 -8.40
N MET A 255 -3.25 9.03 -7.16
CA MET A 255 -4.50 9.77 -6.92
C MET A 255 -4.37 11.25 -7.28
N LEU A 256 -3.16 11.83 -7.23
CA LEU A 256 -2.92 13.27 -7.43
C LEU A 256 -3.35 13.76 -8.83
N PRO A 257 -2.99 13.12 -9.96
CA PRO A 257 -3.45 13.53 -11.28
C PRO A 257 -4.98 13.60 -11.40
N SER A 258 -5.69 12.69 -10.73
CA SER A 258 -7.16 12.69 -10.73
C SER A 258 -7.74 13.84 -9.92
N ILE A 259 -7.15 14.20 -8.78
CA ILE A 259 -7.54 15.37 -7.99
C ILE A 259 -7.30 16.66 -8.79
N LEU A 260 -6.10 16.81 -9.35
CA LEU A 260 -5.75 17.99 -10.15
C LEU A 260 -6.67 18.15 -11.35
N THR A 261 -6.98 17.05 -12.04
CA THR A 261 -7.94 17.04 -13.15
C THR A 261 -9.32 17.49 -12.69
N ALA A 262 -9.83 16.99 -11.56
CA ALA A 262 -11.12 17.40 -11.02
C ALA A 262 -11.17 18.90 -10.68
N VAL A 263 -10.10 19.44 -10.09
CA VAL A 263 -9.98 20.88 -9.78
C VAL A 263 -9.95 21.71 -11.06
N VAL A 264 -9.16 21.31 -12.06
CA VAL A 264 -9.11 21.99 -13.35
C VAL A 264 -10.49 22.01 -13.99
N VAL A 265 -11.16 20.86 -14.09
CA VAL A 265 -12.52 20.75 -14.67
C VAL A 265 -13.53 21.58 -13.87
N HIS A 266 -13.45 21.60 -12.54
CA HIS A 266 -14.34 22.40 -11.69
C HIS A 266 -14.21 23.91 -11.95
N ARG A 267 -12.98 24.40 -12.16
CA ARG A 267 -12.69 25.83 -12.37
C ARG A 267 -12.98 26.35 -13.77
N ILE A 268 -13.41 25.49 -14.70
CA ILE A 268 -13.78 25.91 -16.06
C ILE A 268 -15.05 26.75 -16.00
N LYS A 269 -14.93 28.03 -16.35
CA LYS A 269 -16.05 29.00 -16.36
C LYS A 269 -17.14 28.69 -17.39
N SER A 270 -16.77 28.08 -18.51
CA SER A 270 -17.72 27.74 -19.57
C SER A 270 -18.45 26.44 -19.23
N GLU A 271 -19.77 26.52 -19.04
CA GLU A 271 -20.61 25.34 -18.76
C GLU A 271 -20.54 24.29 -19.87
N THR A 272 -20.51 24.73 -21.13
CA THR A 272 -20.40 23.85 -22.29
C THR A 272 -19.08 23.07 -22.28
N MET A 273 -17.96 23.76 -22.04
CA MET A 273 -16.65 23.09 -21.95
C MET A 273 -16.61 22.14 -20.75
N ASN A 274 -17.14 22.57 -19.60
CA ASN A 274 -17.22 21.74 -18.41
C ASN A 274 -17.96 20.42 -18.68
N TYR A 275 -19.11 20.48 -19.35
CA TYR A 275 -19.88 19.31 -19.79
C TYR A 275 -19.05 18.40 -20.70
N TRP A 276 -18.45 18.95 -21.77
CA TRP A 276 -17.67 18.15 -22.72
C TRP A 276 -16.47 17.47 -22.07
N TYR A 277 -15.75 18.13 -21.16
CA TYR A 277 -14.64 17.49 -20.44
C TYR A 277 -15.12 16.30 -19.62
N ARG A 278 -16.25 16.41 -18.90
CA ARG A 278 -16.81 15.26 -18.15
C ARG A 278 -17.16 14.10 -19.09
N VAL A 279 -17.80 14.40 -20.22
CA VAL A 279 -18.15 13.37 -21.22
C VAL A 279 -16.90 12.68 -21.77
N LEU A 280 -15.87 13.44 -22.16
CA LEU A 280 -14.62 12.92 -22.69
C LEU A 280 -13.89 12.01 -21.68
N PHE A 281 -13.91 12.35 -20.39
CA PHE A 281 -13.34 11.49 -19.36
C PHE A 281 -14.17 10.22 -19.12
N VAL A 282 -15.49 10.25 -19.34
CA VAL A 282 -16.35 9.08 -19.16
C VAL A 282 -16.23 8.07 -20.30
N ILE A 283 -15.98 8.52 -21.55
CA ILE A 283 -15.89 7.63 -22.73
C ILE A 283 -14.95 6.43 -22.53
N PRO A 284 -13.71 6.58 -22.02
CA PRO A 284 -12.82 5.45 -21.77
C PRO A 284 -13.37 4.37 -20.82
N MET A 285 -14.32 4.69 -19.94
CA MET A 285 -14.93 3.69 -19.03
C MET A 285 -15.76 2.65 -19.76
N ILE A 286 -16.14 2.91 -21.02
CA ILE A 286 -16.88 1.97 -21.86
C ILE A 286 -15.96 0.82 -22.30
N ILE A 287 -14.63 1.04 -22.33
CA ILE A 287 -13.65 0.02 -22.71
C ILE A 287 -13.60 -1.06 -21.62
N PRO A 288 -13.83 -2.35 -21.96
CA PRO A 288 -13.71 -3.43 -21.01
C PRO A 288 -12.31 -3.46 -20.37
N GLY A 289 -12.24 -3.69 -19.05
CA GLY A 289 -10.97 -3.66 -18.31
C GLY A 289 -9.90 -4.60 -18.89
N MET A 290 -10.30 -5.77 -19.40
CA MET A 290 -9.38 -6.70 -20.06
C MET A 290 -8.78 -6.11 -21.35
N VAL A 291 -9.59 -5.44 -22.17
CA VAL A 291 -9.12 -4.79 -23.40
C VAL A 291 -8.13 -3.68 -23.06
N TYR A 292 -8.45 -2.87 -22.05
CA TYR A 292 -7.53 -1.86 -21.52
C TYR A 292 -6.18 -2.47 -21.10
N LEU A 293 -6.18 -3.60 -20.39
CA LEU A 293 -4.95 -4.30 -20.02
C LEU A 293 -4.16 -4.78 -21.24
N LEU A 294 -4.81 -5.35 -22.24
CA LEU A 294 -4.13 -5.84 -23.44
C LEU A 294 -3.54 -4.70 -24.29
N ILE A 295 -4.21 -3.55 -24.36
CA ILE A 295 -3.69 -2.35 -25.03
C ILE A 295 -2.38 -1.91 -24.36
N TRP A 296 -2.35 -1.83 -23.03
CA TRP A 296 -1.12 -1.48 -22.32
C TRP A 296 -0.02 -2.55 -22.45
N LYS A 297 -0.38 -3.83 -22.51
CA LYS A 297 0.58 -4.91 -22.82
C LYS A 297 1.23 -4.69 -24.18
N PHE A 298 0.47 -4.22 -25.18
CA PHE A 298 1.02 -3.83 -26.49
C PHE A 298 1.91 -2.58 -26.40
N PHE A 299 1.55 -1.58 -25.59
CA PHE A 299 2.41 -0.39 -25.37
C PHE A 299 3.80 -0.74 -24.86
N PHE A 300 3.91 -1.76 -23.98
CA PHE A 300 5.16 -2.26 -23.43
C PHE A 300 5.88 -3.29 -24.32
N ASN A 301 5.38 -3.56 -25.54
CA ASN A 301 6.07 -4.45 -26.46
C ASN A 301 7.49 -3.90 -26.77
N PRO A 302 8.56 -4.71 -26.63
CA PRO A 302 9.92 -4.21 -26.77
C PRO A 302 10.24 -3.61 -28.15
N ASN A 303 9.67 -4.19 -29.22
CA ASN A 303 10.03 -3.88 -30.61
C ASN A 303 9.00 -2.95 -31.28
N GLU A 304 7.72 -3.19 -31.02
CA GLU A 304 6.60 -2.49 -31.68
C GLU A 304 5.91 -1.48 -30.75
N GLY A 305 6.19 -1.54 -29.46
CA GLY A 305 5.50 -0.76 -28.45
C GLY A 305 5.82 0.74 -28.53
N ILE A 306 4.77 1.54 -28.34
CA ILE A 306 4.86 3.01 -28.33
C ILE A 306 5.75 3.48 -27.17
N PHE A 307 5.74 2.78 -26.05
CA PHE A 307 6.46 3.22 -24.84
C PHE A 307 7.96 3.36 -25.07
N ASN A 308 8.61 2.33 -25.60
CA ASN A 308 10.05 2.38 -25.89
C ASN A 308 10.38 3.43 -26.96
N ARG A 309 9.53 3.59 -27.98
CA ARG A 309 9.72 4.61 -29.03
C ARG A 309 9.67 6.01 -28.46
N VAL A 310 8.73 6.28 -27.55
CA VAL A 310 8.64 7.57 -26.85
C VAL A 310 9.87 7.82 -25.99
N LEU A 311 10.36 6.82 -25.25
CA LEU A 311 11.57 6.96 -24.43
C LEU A 311 12.82 7.29 -25.27
N VAL A 312 12.96 6.67 -26.45
CA VAL A 312 14.06 6.95 -27.38
C VAL A 312 13.91 8.34 -28.00
N TYR A 313 12.70 8.69 -28.46
CA TYR A 313 12.42 9.99 -29.09
C TYR A 313 12.63 11.16 -28.12
N THR A 314 12.17 11.03 -26.88
CA THR A 314 12.30 12.05 -25.83
C THR A 314 13.68 12.11 -25.17
N LYS A 315 14.64 11.27 -25.60
CA LYS A 315 15.98 11.15 -25.01
C LYS A 315 16.02 10.66 -23.56
N VAL A 316 14.87 10.25 -23.01
CA VAL A 316 14.80 9.65 -21.67
C VAL A 316 15.56 8.31 -21.65
N MET A 317 15.57 7.56 -22.75
CA MET A 317 16.36 6.32 -22.83
C MET A 317 17.87 6.58 -22.64
N ASP A 318 18.39 7.68 -23.20
CA ASP A 318 19.81 8.03 -23.08
C ASP A 318 20.16 8.36 -21.61
N ILE A 319 19.23 9.01 -20.89
CA ILE A 319 19.36 9.28 -19.45
C ILE A 319 19.35 7.96 -18.66
N LEU A 320 18.44 7.03 -18.98
CA LEU A 320 18.35 5.74 -18.29
C LEU A 320 19.62 4.89 -18.50
N VAL A 321 20.19 4.89 -19.71
CA VAL A 321 21.47 4.22 -20.01
C VAL A 321 22.62 4.86 -19.22
N TYR A 322 22.68 6.19 -19.16
CA TYR A 322 23.69 6.89 -18.36
C TYR A 322 23.56 6.58 -16.86
N MET A 323 22.34 6.57 -16.33
CA MET A 323 22.06 6.24 -14.94
C MET A 323 22.41 4.79 -14.61
N ASP A 324 22.17 3.84 -15.50
CA ASP A 324 22.60 2.44 -15.34
C ASP A 324 24.13 2.35 -15.24
N GLY A 325 24.86 3.11 -16.07
CA GLY A 325 26.32 3.19 -16.01
C GLY A 325 26.87 3.73 -14.68
N ILE A 326 26.19 4.68 -14.05
CA ILE A 326 26.60 5.25 -12.74
C ILE A 326 26.19 4.35 -11.58
N LEU A 327 24.94 3.91 -11.58
CA LEU A 327 24.32 3.21 -10.45
C LEU A 327 24.57 1.71 -10.50
N GLY A 328 25.13 1.20 -11.60
CA GLY A 328 25.49 -0.19 -11.78
C GLY A 328 24.26 -1.10 -11.74
N TRP A 329 23.20 -0.80 -12.47
CA TRP A 329 21.97 -1.61 -12.47
C TRP A 329 22.13 -2.96 -13.21
N GLY A 330 23.35 -3.31 -13.61
CA GLY A 330 23.66 -4.60 -14.24
C GLY A 330 23.47 -4.59 -15.76
N GLY A 331 23.34 -3.42 -16.40
CA GLY A 331 23.16 -3.32 -17.84
C GLY A 331 21.74 -3.68 -18.28
N ILE A 332 20.74 -3.24 -17.53
CA ILE A 332 19.33 -3.33 -17.92
C ILE A 332 19.05 -2.41 -19.11
N PHE A 333 19.63 -1.21 -19.09
CA PHE A 333 19.51 -0.22 -20.14
C PHE A 333 20.84 -0.14 -20.90
N LYS A 334 20.84 -0.59 -22.15
CA LYS A 334 22.02 -0.58 -23.02
C LYS A 334 21.74 0.22 -24.29
N THR A 335 22.74 0.95 -24.76
CA THR A 335 22.66 1.66 -26.03
C THR A 335 22.34 0.69 -27.16
N GLY A 336 21.28 0.97 -27.92
CA GLY A 336 20.86 0.15 -29.07
C GLY A 336 20.04 -1.11 -28.72
N VAL A 337 19.74 -1.37 -27.45
CA VAL A 337 18.89 -2.50 -27.04
C VAL A 337 17.62 -1.98 -26.40
N MET A 338 16.46 -2.41 -26.91
CA MET A 338 15.17 -2.03 -26.33
C MET A 338 14.91 -2.81 -25.04
N PRO A 339 14.58 -2.14 -23.92
CA PRO A 339 14.31 -2.81 -22.66
C PRO A 339 13.02 -3.64 -22.74
N VAL A 340 13.08 -4.85 -22.16
CA VAL A 340 11.97 -5.80 -22.10
C VAL A 340 11.23 -5.64 -20.76
N TRP A 341 10.39 -4.61 -20.66
CA TRP A 341 9.74 -4.20 -19.40
C TRP A 341 8.97 -5.31 -18.68
N LEU A 342 8.18 -6.10 -19.41
CA LEU A 342 7.35 -7.15 -18.83
C LEU A 342 8.07 -8.50 -18.69
N GLY A 343 9.25 -8.65 -19.31
CA GLY A 343 10.02 -9.89 -19.33
C GLY A 343 11.27 -9.87 -18.45
N ASN A 344 11.65 -8.71 -17.90
CA ASN A 344 12.78 -8.57 -17.01
C ASN A 344 12.31 -8.44 -15.55
N GLU A 345 12.87 -9.27 -14.67
CA GLU A 345 12.49 -9.37 -13.25
C GLU A 345 12.61 -8.05 -12.46
N HIS A 346 13.45 -7.12 -12.92
CA HIS A 346 13.66 -5.84 -12.29
C HIS A 346 12.77 -4.72 -12.86
N LEU A 347 12.28 -4.89 -14.09
CA LEU A 347 11.45 -3.90 -14.77
C LEU A 347 9.94 -4.14 -14.58
N VAL A 348 9.53 -5.36 -14.22
CA VAL A 348 8.11 -5.72 -14.12
C VAL A 348 7.33 -4.87 -13.09
N LEU A 349 7.93 -4.56 -11.94
CA LEU A 349 7.29 -3.72 -10.92
C LEU A 349 7.25 -2.23 -11.33
N PRO A 350 8.34 -1.62 -11.82
CA PRO A 350 8.28 -0.30 -12.47
C PRO A 350 7.25 -0.21 -13.59
N ALA A 351 7.14 -1.25 -14.44
CA ALA A 351 6.16 -1.29 -15.51
C ALA A 351 4.72 -1.24 -14.98
N LEU A 352 4.41 -1.99 -13.91
CA LEU A 352 3.12 -1.91 -13.22
C LEU A 352 2.86 -0.54 -12.57
N ILE A 353 3.89 0.13 -12.05
CA ILE A 353 3.76 1.49 -11.51
C ILE A 353 3.44 2.47 -12.64
N ILE A 354 4.14 2.39 -13.78
CA ILE A 354 3.91 3.26 -14.93
C ILE A 354 2.57 2.96 -15.61
N TRP A 355 2.06 1.74 -15.45
CA TRP A 355 0.80 1.31 -16.04
C TRP A 355 -0.34 2.29 -15.77
N GLY A 356 -1.02 2.69 -16.84
CA GLY A 356 -2.12 3.63 -16.79
C GLY A 356 -1.72 5.10 -16.74
N PHE A 357 -0.43 5.44 -16.91
CA PHE A 357 0.02 6.83 -17.03
C PHE A 357 -0.81 7.60 -18.09
N PRO A 358 -1.28 8.83 -17.82
CA PRO A 358 -0.94 9.73 -16.70
C PRO A 358 -1.75 9.54 -15.40
N TRP A 359 -2.36 8.36 -15.20
CA TRP A 359 -3.09 7.96 -14.00
C TRP A 359 -4.31 8.84 -13.67
N VAL A 360 -4.96 9.38 -14.70
CA VAL A 360 -6.24 10.08 -14.55
C VAL A 360 -7.36 9.05 -14.54
N GLY A 361 -7.76 8.65 -13.32
CA GLY A 361 -8.83 7.69 -13.09
C GLY A 361 -10.20 8.36 -13.08
N VAL A 362 -11.05 7.99 -14.01
CA VAL A 362 -12.36 8.63 -14.23
C VAL A 362 -13.24 8.60 -12.98
N VAL A 363 -13.32 7.45 -12.30
CA VAL A 363 -14.08 7.29 -11.04
C VAL A 363 -13.57 8.27 -9.97
N GLY A 364 -12.25 8.39 -9.84
CA GLY A 364 -11.64 9.35 -8.91
C GLY A 364 -11.98 10.79 -9.26
N VAL A 365 -11.84 11.18 -10.53
CA VAL A 365 -12.19 12.52 -11.01
C VAL A 365 -13.66 12.86 -10.69
N LEU A 366 -14.60 11.95 -10.95
CA LEU A 366 -16.02 12.18 -10.68
C LEU A 366 -16.33 12.29 -9.17
N ILE A 367 -15.71 11.44 -8.34
CA ILE A 367 -15.85 11.52 -6.88
C ILE A 367 -15.36 12.88 -6.35
N TYR A 368 -14.19 13.33 -6.80
CA TYR A 368 -13.64 14.62 -6.37
C TYR A 368 -14.43 15.80 -6.92
N LEU A 369 -14.85 15.74 -8.18
CA LEU A 369 -15.66 16.76 -8.81
C LEU A 369 -17.01 16.95 -8.11
N ALA A 370 -17.66 15.86 -7.70
CA ALA A 370 -18.88 15.92 -6.89
C ALA A 370 -18.65 16.59 -5.53
N GLY A 371 -17.47 16.40 -4.92
CA GLY A 371 -17.09 17.11 -3.70
C GLY A 371 -16.87 18.60 -3.91
N LEU A 372 -16.13 18.97 -4.96
CA LEU A 372 -15.85 20.37 -5.32
C LEU A 372 -17.13 21.14 -5.65
N GLN A 373 -18.09 20.50 -6.33
CA GLN A 373 -19.40 21.08 -6.63
C GLN A 373 -20.25 21.36 -5.39
N GLY A 374 -19.94 20.74 -4.25
CA GLY A 374 -20.61 21.00 -2.99
C GLY A 374 -20.09 22.25 -2.26
N ILE A 375 -19.04 22.90 -2.75
CA ILE A 375 -18.47 24.11 -2.14
C ILE A 375 -19.28 25.32 -2.60
N ASP A 376 -19.79 26.09 -1.64
CA ASP A 376 -20.58 27.30 -1.90
C ASP A 376 -19.76 28.36 -2.65
N THR A 377 -20.38 29.03 -3.63
CA THR A 377 -19.73 30.08 -4.44
C THR A 377 -19.24 31.26 -3.61
N SER A 378 -19.94 31.59 -2.51
CA SER A 378 -19.57 32.67 -1.60
C SER A 378 -18.20 32.48 -0.96
N VAL A 379 -17.77 31.22 -0.75
CA VAL A 379 -16.44 30.90 -0.21
C VAL A 379 -15.35 31.30 -1.20
N TYR A 380 -15.60 31.11 -2.50
CA TYR A 380 -14.66 31.51 -3.55
C TYR A 380 -14.64 33.03 -3.73
N GLU A 381 -15.79 33.70 -3.67
CA GLU A 381 -15.90 35.16 -3.75
C GLU A 381 -15.16 35.84 -2.59
N ALA A 382 -15.31 35.33 -1.36
CA ALA A 382 -14.57 35.81 -0.21
C ALA A 382 -13.05 35.65 -0.41
N ALA A 383 -12.61 34.48 -0.90
CA ALA A 383 -11.20 34.24 -1.19
C ALA A 383 -10.66 35.15 -2.31
N ASP A 384 -11.48 35.50 -3.31
CA ASP A 384 -11.12 36.46 -4.35
C ASP A 384 -10.99 37.89 -3.79
N LEU A 385 -11.89 38.29 -2.88
CA LEU A 385 -11.80 39.59 -2.17
C LEU A 385 -10.54 39.69 -1.30
N ASP A 386 -10.12 38.58 -0.68
CA ASP A 386 -8.88 38.48 0.11
C ASP A 386 -7.61 38.35 -0.74
N GLY A 387 -7.73 38.31 -2.08
CA GLY A 387 -6.60 38.21 -3.00
C GLY A 387 -5.93 36.83 -3.04
N ALA A 388 -6.64 35.77 -2.65
CA ALA A 388 -6.10 34.41 -2.63
C ALA A 388 -5.79 33.89 -4.03
N THR A 389 -4.55 33.44 -4.24
CA THR A 389 -4.10 32.83 -5.49
C THR A 389 -4.74 31.45 -5.75
N ALA A 390 -4.72 31.01 -7.00
CA ALA A 390 -5.23 29.69 -7.41
C ALA A 390 -4.66 28.50 -6.60
N ILE A 391 -3.38 28.56 -6.21
CA ILE A 391 -2.72 27.54 -5.40
C ILE A 391 -3.16 27.65 -3.94
N GLN A 392 -3.31 28.87 -3.41
CA GLN A 392 -3.83 29.08 -2.06
C GLN A 392 -5.26 28.57 -1.91
N LYS A 393 -6.15 28.84 -2.88
CA LYS A 393 -7.50 28.28 -2.91
C LYS A 393 -7.48 26.75 -2.98
N PHE A 394 -6.59 26.16 -3.78
CA PHE A 394 -6.46 24.71 -3.85
C PHE A 394 -6.05 24.11 -2.50
N LEU A 395 -5.00 24.62 -1.88
CA LEU A 395 -4.44 24.06 -0.65
C LEU A 395 -5.28 24.34 0.61
N HIS A 396 -5.92 25.52 0.69
CA HIS A 396 -6.59 25.98 1.91
C HIS A 396 -8.12 25.91 1.86
N ILE A 397 -8.72 25.78 0.67
CA ILE A 397 -10.19 25.71 0.52
C ILE A 397 -10.58 24.36 -0.08
N GLU A 398 -10.16 24.08 -1.31
CA GLU A 398 -10.61 22.90 -2.06
C GLU A 398 -10.15 21.60 -1.39
N MET A 399 -8.84 21.42 -1.16
CA MET A 399 -8.27 20.20 -0.58
C MET A 399 -8.86 19.85 0.80
N PRO A 400 -8.98 20.79 1.75
CA PRO A 400 -9.61 20.51 3.04
C PRO A 400 -11.09 20.12 2.90
N LEU A 401 -11.85 20.81 2.04
CA LEU A 401 -13.29 20.57 1.88
C LEU A 401 -13.60 19.25 1.15
N ILE A 402 -12.73 18.82 0.23
CA ILE A 402 -12.87 17.52 -0.46
C ILE A 402 -12.18 16.36 0.26
N MET A 403 -11.63 16.57 1.44
CA MET A 403 -10.86 15.55 2.15
C MET A 403 -11.71 14.30 2.45
N THR A 404 -13.03 14.45 2.60
CA THR A 404 -13.96 13.32 2.74
C THR A 404 -13.92 12.42 1.51
N GLN A 405 -13.93 13.00 0.31
CA GLN A 405 -13.91 12.32 -0.99
C GLN A 405 -12.54 11.70 -1.24
N VAL A 406 -11.44 12.40 -0.91
CA VAL A 406 -10.06 11.87 -0.95
C VAL A 406 -9.93 10.63 -0.08
N ARG A 407 -10.46 10.67 1.14
CA ARG A 407 -10.44 9.53 2.07
C ARG A 407 -11.24 8.34 1.54
N ILE A 408 -12.46 8.56 1.03
CA ILE A 408 -13.28 7.49 0.44
C ILE A 408 -12.51 6.81 -0.70
N ASN A 409 -11.95 7.60 -1.62
CA ASN A 409 -11.21 7.03 -2.75
C ASN A 409 -9.93 6.32 -2.30
N LEU A 410 -9.27 6.79 -1.24
CA LEU A 410 -8.13 6.09 -0.63
C LEU A 410 -8.54 4.69 -0.14
N VAL A 411 -9.67 4.55 0.55
CA VAL A 411 -10.16 3.23 1.02
C VAL A 411 -10.37 2.29 -0.15
N LEU A 412 -11.10 2.76 -1.17
CA LEU A 412 -11.44 1.98 -2.35
C LEU A 412 -10.17 1.55 -3.11
N MET A 413 -9.18 2.45 -3.22
CA MET A 413 -7.89 2.16 -3.85
C MET A 413 -7.11 1.08 -3.08
N ILE A 414 -7.11 1.10 -1.74
CA ILE A 414 -6.43 0.09 -0.93
C ILE A 414 -7.09 -1.27 -1.10
N ILE A 415 -8.42 -1.34 -0.97
CA ILE A 415 -9.18 -2.58 -1.18
C ILE A 415 -8.92 -3.13 -2.58
N GLY A 416 -9.00 -2.27 -3.61
CA GLY A 416 -8.76 -2.66 -5.00
C GLY A 416 -7.33 -3.17 -5.23
N THR A 417 -6.32 -2.56 -4.60
CA THR A 417 -4.92 -2.99 -4.72
C THR A 417 -4.70 -4.35 -4.08
N LEU A 418 -5.28 -4.59 -2.90
CA LEU A 418 -5.20 -5.90 -2.21
C LEU A 418 -5.88 -7.03 -3.02
N GLN A 419 -6.86 -6.68 -3.84
CA GLN A 419 -7.61 -7.62 -4.72
C GLN A 419 -7.05 -7.70 -6.16
N ALA A 420 -5.92 -7.07 -6.46
CA ALA A 420 -5.43 -6.89 -7.84
C ALA A 420 -4.88 -8.15 -8.54
N TYR A 421 -5.15 -9.36 -8.03
CA TYR A 421 -4.59 -10.61 -8.57
C TYR A 421 -4.93 -10.87 -10.04
N ALA A 422 -6.16 -10.57 -10.46
CA ALA A 422 -6.60 -10.81 -11.84
C ALA A 422 -5.78 -10.00 -12.86
N HIS A 423 -5.36 -8.78 -12.48
CA HIS A 423 -4.54 -7.93 -13.34
C HIS A 423 -3.16 -8.55 -13.55
N ILE A 424 -2.55 -9.06 -12.48
CA ILE A 424 -1.23 -9.70 -12.54
C ILE A 424 -1.31 -11.03 -13.30
N LEU A 425 -2.35 -11.83 -13.05
CA LEU A 425 -2.61 -13.09 -13.76
C LEU A 425 -2.68 -12.89 -15.28
N ILE A 426 -3.43 -11.91 -15.76
CA ILE A 426 -3.60 -11.67 -17.20
C ILE A 426 -2.28 -11.21 -17.86
N LEU A 427 -1.49 -10.41 -17.14
CA LEU A 427 -0.29 -9.81 -17.70
C LEU A 427 0.94 -10.73 -17.64
N PHE A 428 1.06 -11.47 -16.53
CA PHE A 428 2.28 -12.18 -16.14
C PHE A 428 2.05 -13.66 -15.83
N ASP A 429 0.87 -14.17 -16.18
CA ASP A 429 0.43 -15.54 -15.93
C ASP A 429 0.34 -15.90 -14.43
N ILE A 430 -0.03 -17.14 -14.15
CA ILE A 430 -0.09 -17.72 -12.80
C ILE A 430 1.28 -17.70 -12.12
N ASP A 431 2.34 -17.52 -12.92
CA ASP A 431 3.71 -17.47 -12.43
C ASP A 431 4.11 -16.15 -11.74
N GLY A 432 3.31 -15.08 -11.90
CA GLY A 432 3.61 -13.79 -11.28
C GLY A 432 4.84 -13.12 -11.87
N GLY A 433 5.10 -13.39 -13.16
CA GLY A 433 6.17 -12.77 -13.94
C GLY A 433 7.53 -13.44 -13.75
N PRO A 434 8.59 -12.86 -14.35
CA PRO A 434 9.94 -13.40 -14.29
C PRO A 434 10.38 -13.63 -12.85
N ASN A 435 10.84 -14.84 -12.53
CA ASN A 435 11.23 -15.28 -11.19
C ASN A 435 10.16 -15.05 -10.09
N GLY A 436 8.88 -14.93 -10.45
CA GLY A 436 7.78 -14.71 -9.51
C GLY A 436 7.82 -13.37 -8.78
N LYS A 437 8.51 -12.36 -9.30
CA LYS A 437 8.69 -11.05 -8.63
C LYS A 437 7.39 -10.30 -8.34
N LEU A 438 6.33 -10.58 -9.09
CA LEU A 438 4.99 -9.99 -8.88
C LEU A 438 4.03 -10.96 -8.20
N MET A 439 4.55 -11.98 -7.52
CA MET A 439 3.71 -12.87 -6.73
C MET A 439 3.05 -12.09 -5.60
N ILE A 440 1.73 -11.95 -5.66
CA ILE A 440 0.91 -11.33 -4.60
C ILE A 440 0.01 -12.37 -3.94
N PRO A 441 -0.45 -12.17 -2.69
CA PRO A 441 -1.20 -13.16 -1.93
C PRO A 441 -2.43 -13.70 -2.67
N GLY A 442 -3.19 -12.84 -3.36
CA GLY A 442 -4.34 -13.28 -4.16
C GLY A 442 -3.97 -14.13 -5.37
N LEU A 443 -2.82 -13.86 -6.02
CA LEU A 443 -2.32 -14.67 -7.12
C LEU A 443 -1.76 -15.99 -6.61
N TYR A 444 -1.09 -15.96 -5.46
CA TYR A 444 -0.59 -17.14 -4.79
C TYR A 444 -1.74 -18.08 -4.41
N MET A 445 -2.79 -17.55 -3.79
CA MET A 445 -4.04 -18.27 -3.52
C MET A 445 -4.59 -18.95 -4.79
N PHE A 446 -4.64 -18.21 -5.90
CA PHE A 446 -5.11 -18.74 -7.18
C PHE A 446 -4.20 -19.87 -7.71
N ARG A 447 -2.87 -19.71 -7.64
CA ARG A 447 -1.91 -20.76 -8.01
C ARG A 447 -2.09 -22.02 -7.16
N GLU A 448 -2.20 -21.85 -5.85
CA GLU A 448 -2.37 -22.95 -4.92
C GLU A 448 -3.66 -23.74 -5.18
N ALA A 449 -4.75 -23.05 -5.52
CA ALA A 449 -6.01 -23.71 -5.86
C ALA A 449 -5.93 -24.47 -7.19
N PHE A 450 -5.50 -23.80 -8.26
CA PHE A 450 -5.73 -24.26 -9.64
C PHE A 450 -4.53 -24.94 -10.30
N ARG A 451 -3.30 -24.68 -9.84
CA ARG A 451 -2.08 -25.33 -10.38
C ARG A 451 -1.57 -26.42 -9.46
N GLU A 452 -1.50 -26.12 -8.16
CA GLU A 452 -0.92 -27.03 -7.18
C GLU A 452 -1.94 -28.07 -6.65
N GLY A 453 -3.24 -27.89 -6.96
CA GLY A 453 -4.29 -28.77 -6.47
C GLY A 453 -4.41 -28.74 -4.94
N ARG A 454 -4.09 -27.61 -4.30
CA ARG A 454 -4.17 -27.38 -2.85
C ARG A 454 -5.30 -26.40 -2.53
N ALA A 455 -6.52 -26.69 -3.02
CA ALA A 455 -7.70 -25.84 -2.85
C ALA A 455 -8.04 -25.54 -1.38
N GLY A 456 -7.93 -26.52 -0.47
CA GLY A 456 -8.16 -26.28 0.96
C GLY A 456 -7.15 -25.29 1.58
N TYR A 457 -5.89 -25.35 1.13
CA TYR A 457 -4.86 -24.38 1.53
C TYR A 457 -5.15 -22.99 0.96
N ALA A 458 -5.57 -22.90 -0.30
CA ALA A 458 -5.99 -21.66 -0.92
C ALA A 458 -7.20 -21.03 -0.20
N CYS A 459 -8.17 -21.82 0.25
CA CYS A 459 -9.28 -21.33 1.07
C CYS A 459 -8.79 -20.70 2.38
N ALA A 460 -7.79 -21.28 3.04
CA ALA A 460 -7.19 -20.69 4.24
C ALA A 460 -6.47 -19.36 3.95
N ILE A 461 -5.72 -19.27 2.85
CA ILE A 461 -5.11 -18.01 2.39
C ILE A 461 -6.21 -16.95 2.15
N GLY A 462 -7.29 -17.33 1.45
CA GLY A 462 -8.41 -16.44 1.15
C GLY A 462 -9.08 -15.87 2.40
N LEU A 463 -9.29 -16.70 3.43
CA LEU A 463 -9.82 -16.24 4.73
C LEU A 463 -8.88 -15.26 5.43
N ILE A 464 -7.58 -15.51 5.42
CA ILE A 464 -6.59 -14.61 6.03
C ILE A 464 -6.61 -13.26 5.33
N ILE A 465 -6.62 -13.25 3.99
CA ILE A 465 -6.72 -12.02 3.19
C ILE A 465 -8.05 -11.31 3.49
N PHE A 466 -9.16 -12.03 3.59
CA PHE A 466 -10.48 -11.46 3.91
C PHE A 466 -10.46 -10.74 5.27
N PHE A 467 -10.02 -11.40 6.34
CA PHE A 467 -9.97 -10.77 7.66
C PHE A 467 -8.98 -9.61 7.70
N LEU A 468 -7.86 -9.70 6.98
CA LEU A 468 -6.91 -8.61 6.85
C LEU A 468 -7.56 -7.39 6.17
N ILE A 469 -8.25 -7.58 5.04
CA ILE A 469 -8.99 -6.50 4.35
C ILE A 469 -10.07 -5.92 5.26
N LEU A 470 -10.82 -6.77 5.98
CA LEU A 470 -11.89 -6.34 6.89
C LEU A 470 -11.35 -5.48 8.03
N ILE A 471 -10.28 -5.92 8.69
CA ILE A 471 -9.62 -5.17 9.77
C ILE A 471 -9.12 -3.83 9.25
N LEU A 472 -8.45 -3.80 8.10
CA LEU A 472 -7.97 -2.56 7.50
C LEU A 472 -9.11 -1.62 7.13
N THR A 473 -10.20 -2.15 6.57
CA THR A 473 -11.37 -1.36 6.19
C THR A 473 -12.06 -0.77 7.42
N GLU A 474 -12.23 -1.55 8.49
CA GLU A 474 -12.82 -1.07 9.74
C GLU A 474 -11.93 -0.03 10.43
N LEU A 475 -10.62 -0.26 10.45
CA LEU A 475 -9.65 0.72 10.94
C LEU A 475 -9.74 2.01 10.10
N ASN A 476 -9.79 1.92 8.77
CA ASN A 476 -9.99 3.09 7.93
C ASN A 476 -11.25 3.85 8.36
N ASN A 477 -12.40 3.18 8.33
CA ASN A 477 -13.70 3.79 8.54
C ASN A 477 -13.84 4.43 9.92
N ARG A 478 -13.23 3.85 10.97
CA ARG A 478 -13.28 4.43 12.32
C ARG A 478 -12.52 5.73 12.45
N PHE A 479 -11.33 5.82 11.85
CA PHE A 479 -10.43 6.96 12.05
C PHE A 479 -10.59 8.06 10.99
N ILE A 480 -11.24 7.76 9.86
CA ILE A 480 -11.48 8.71 8.76
C ILE A 480 -12.87 9.38 8.82
N ARG A 481 -13.73 9.07 9.80
CA ARG A 481 -15.00 9.79 10.02
C ARG A 481 -14.75 11.27 10.27
N VAL A 482 -15.35 12.10 9.42
CA VAL A 482 -15.48 13.54 9.63
C VAL A 482 -16.73 13.72 10.49
N GLU A 483 -16.57 14.24 11.71
CA GLU A 483 -17.69 14.84 12.41
C GLU A 483 -18.19 15.98 11.52
N LYS A 484 -19.36 15.78 10.92
CA LYS A 484 -20.03 16.80 10.11
C LYS A 484 -20.57 17.90 11.01
#